data_AF-W6L279-F1
#
_entry.id   AF-W6L279-F1
#
_cell.length_a   1.000
_cell.length_b   1.000
_cell.length_c   1.000
_cell.angle_alpha   90.00
_cell.angle_beta   90.00
_cell.angle_gamma   90.00
#
_symmetry.space_group_name_H-M   'P 1'
#
loop_
_entity.id
_entity.type
_entity.pdbx_description
1 polymer ?
#
loop_
_entity_poly.entity_id
_entity_poly.type
_entity_poly.pdbx_seq_one_letter_code
_entity_poly.pdbx_strand_id
1 'polypeptide(L)'
;MRRAIWDRFQTGANLPRGVSYNAAKMKHWPSQKVPENFAFTPEQRLKAKALPRDTGAIPKAFVLSVLYRHQPCEVGALWGHCVEDPQIVLDSKLHLREVLQQARSEGFISFEMDPITHHWLCHLTRERYEEVRSLVVTRNSGIEQGLKQRPAADETANLSRGFEAMDQETKKRHLERLTEQIAEVATHLRHFQRTEIDYLPYTDLNGKVNFMWWYETVDTKTALPPSNDAMDKHLEESYANPTTRYIQDKSNEGSQG
;
A
#
# COMPACT_ATOMS: atom_id res chain seq x y z
N MET A 1 16.48 19.78 6.36
CA MET A 1 15.67 19.03 7.37
C MET A 1 14.38 19.73 7.76
N ARG A 2 14.41 21.00 8.23
CA ARG A 2 13.21 21.62 8.85
C ARG A 2 11.96 21.61 7.95
N ARG A 3 12.00 22.07 6.69
CA ARG A 3 10.79 22.20 5.83
C ARG A 3 10.07 20.88 5.51
N ALA A 4 10.80 19.78 5.32
CA ALA A 4 10.22 18.52 4.84
C ALA A 4 9.27 17.83 5.85
N ILE A 5 9.44 18.07 7.16
CA ILE A 5 8.58 17.49 8.21
C ILE A 5 7.22 18.20 8.27
N TRP A 6 7.16 19.48 7.87
CA TRP A 6 5.93 20.29 7.90
C TRP A 6 5.02 19.99 6.72
N ASP A 7 5.61 19.76 5.55
CA ASP A 7 4.83 19.66 4.30
C ASP A 7 4.51 18.22 3.91
N ARG A 8 5.21 17.23 4.48
CA ARG A 8 5.07 15.81 4.12
C ARG A 8 4.64 14.97 5.31
N PHE A 9 3.88 13.93 5.04
CA PHE A 9 3.45 13.01 6.07
C PHE A 9 4.64 12.22 6.64
N GLN A 10 4.92 12.36 7.94
CA GLN A 10 5.95 11.60 8.64
C GLN A 10 5.39 10.91 9.89
N THR A 11 5.72 9.64 10.06
CA THR A 11 5.47 8.88 11.28
C THR A 11 6.27 9.46 12.44
N GLY A 12 5.64 9.67 13.60
CA GLY A 12 6.26 10.33 14.76
C GLY A 12 6.11 11.85 14.81
N ALA A 13 5.70 12.49 13.72
CA ALA A 13 5.27 13.90 13.72
C ALA A 13 3.73 14.01 13.61
N ASN A 14 3.13 13.37 12.60
CA ASN A 14 1.69 13.43 12.35
C ASN A 14 0.91 12.26 12.98
N LEU A 15 1.63 11.20 13.33
CA LEU A 15 1.11 10.04 14.05
C LEU A 15 1.91 9.83 15.34
N PRO A 16 1.30 9.21 16.36
CA PRO A 16 2.04 8.65 17.48
C PRO A 16 3.18 7.76 16.99
N ARG A 17 4.26 7.73 17.78
CA ARG A 17 5.45 6.93 17.47
C ARG A 17 5.08 5.44 17.40
N GLY A 18 5.74 4.71 16.51
CA GLY A 18 5.49 3.28 16.30
C GLY A 18 4.27 2.95 15.42
N VAL A 19 3.42 3.94 15.10
CA VAL A 19 2.28 3.73 14.21
C VAL A 19 2.71 3.98 12.76
N SER A 20 2.54 2.98 11.91
CA SER A 20 2.72 3.09 10.46
C SER A 20 1.50 2.54 9.72
N TYR A 21 1.10 3.21 8.66
CA TYR A 21 0.09 2.69 7.75
C TYR A 21 0.73 1.74 6.73
N ASN A 22 0.34 0.47 6.75
CA ASN A 22 0.78 -0.54 5.79
C ASN A 22 -0.01 -0.43 4.48
N ALA A 23 0.12 0.72 3.81
CA ALA A 23 -0.71 1.12 2.68
C ALA A 23 0.15 1.61 1.50
N ALA A 24 -0.46 2.14 0.43
CA ALA A 24 0.28 2.71 -0.70
C ALA A 24 1.18 3.88 -0.24
N LYS A 25 2.35 4.06 -0.86
CA LYS A 25 3.27 5.17 -0.52
C LYS A 25 3.24 6.23 -1.61
N MET A 26 3.44 7.48 -1.22
CA MET A 26 3.70 8.54 -2.19
C MET A 26 5.11 8.37 -2.80
N LYS A 27 5.20 8.45 -4.12
CA LYS A 27 6.45 8.34 -4.87
C LYS A 27 7.37 9.49 -4.49
N HIS A 28 8.67 9.18 -4.35
CA HIS A 28 9.71 10.13 -3.94
C HIS A 28 9.48 10.84 -2.58
N TRP A 29 8.53 10.38 -1.76
CA TRP A 29 8.37 10.88 -0.40
C TRP A 29 9.31 10.13 0.55
N PRO A 30 10.31 10.82 1.15
CA PRO A 30 11.24 10.16 2.05
C PRO A 30 10.53 9.82 3.36
N SER A 31 10.74 8.61 3.86
CA SER A 31 10.37 8.24 5.23
C SER A 31 11.55 8.55 6.14
N GLN A 32 11.47 9.67 6.87
CA GLN A 32 12.56 10.14 7.73
C GLN A 32 12.26 9.82 9.20
N LYS A 33 13.27 9.37 9.94
CA LYS A 33 13.12 9.15 11.39
C LYS A 33 12.97 10.51 12.08
N VAL A 34 11.83 10.72 12.75
CA VAL A 34 11.57 11.94 13.53
C VAL A 34 12.19 11.80 14.93
N PRO A 35 13.00 12.77 15.41
CA PRO A 35 13.64 12.72 16.73
C PRO A 35 12.65 12.50 17.88
N GLU A 36 13.09 11.85 18.96
CA GLU A 36 12.25 11.47 20.12
C GLU A 36 11.69 12.64 20.92
N ASN A 37 12.39 13.75 20.90
CA ASN A 37 11.99 15.00 21.55
C ASN A 37 11.13 15.91 20.64
N PHE A 38 10.75 15.47 19.44
CA PHE A 38 9.92 16.28 18.55
C PHE A 38 8.48 16.39 19.07
N ALA A 39 7.99 17.62 19.18
CA ALA A 39 6.59 17.96 19.42
C ALA A 39 6.26 19.29 18.73
N PHE A 40 5.08 19.38 18.13
CA PHE A 40 4.56 20.66 17.63
C PHE A 40 4.12 21.54 18.79
N THR A 41 4.33 22.86 18.70
CA THR A 41 3.61 23.79 19.59
C THR A 41 2.11 23.79 19.24
N PRO A 42 1.23 24.17 20.17
CA PRO A 42 -0.21 24.23 19.91
C PRO A 42 -0.57 25.09 18.69
N GLU A 43 0.07 26.26 18.53
CA GLU A 43 -0.18 27.19 17.42
C GLU A 43 0.30 26.62 16.09
N GLN A 44 1.43 25.91 16.12
CA GLN A 44 1.99 25.22 14.96
C GLN A 44 1.07 24.10 14.48
N ARG A 45 0.49 23.34 15.41
CA ARG A 45 -0.45 22.26 15.11
C ARG A 45 -1.72 22.78 14.43
N LEU A 46 -2.21 23.95 14.82
CA LEU A 46 -3.38 24.58 14.19
C LEU A 46 -3.09 25.12 12.78
N LYS A 47 -1.85 25.55 12.51
CA LYS A 47 -1.42 26.05 11.20
C LYS A 47 -1.02 24.94 10.22
N ALA A 48 -0.88 23.70 10.69
CA ALA A 48 -0.50 22.58 9.87
C ALA A 48 -1.57 22.34 8.78
N LYS A 49 -1.13 22.27 7.52
CA LYS A 49 -1.98 21.99 6.37
C LYS A 49 -1.62 20.62 5.80
N ALA A 50 -2.63 19.85 5.44
CA ALA A 50 -2.43 18.59 4.73
C ALA A 50 -2.43 18.83 3.21
N LEU A 51 -1.65 18.04 2.48
CA LEU A 51 -1.79 17.94 1.03
C LEU A 51 -3.14 17.27 0.72
N PRO A 52 -3.95 17.81 -0.21
CA PRO A 52 -5.20 17.15 -0.62
C PRO A 52 -4.90 15.74 -1.17
N ARG A 53 -5.76 14.78 -0.88
CA ARG A 53 -5.63 13.41 -1.38
C ARG A 53 -6.53 13.17 -2.58
N ASP A 54 -6.25 12.08 -3.30
CA ASP A 54 -7.08 11.68 -4.43
C ASP A 54 -8.46 11.22 -3.93
N THR A 55 -9.52 11.88 -4.36
CA THR A 55 -10.90 11.44 -4.10
C THR A 55 -11.59 11.03 -5.40
N GLY A 56 -10.82 10.77 -6.45
CA GLY A 56 -11.29 10.43 -7.78
C GLY A 56 -11.85 9.01 -7.89
N ALA A 57 -11.98 8.55 -9.13
CA ALA A 57 -12.65 7.29 -9.45
C ALA A 57 -11.93 6.06 -8.85
N ILE A 58 -10.59 6.02 -8.85
CA ILE A 58 -9.81 4.85 -8.42
C ILE A 58 -9.97 4.59 -6.90
N PRO A 59 -9.66 5.55 -5.99
CA PRO A 59 -9.86 5.34 -4.56
C PRO A 59 -11.33 5.09 -4.18
N LYS A 60 -12.27 5.77 -4.84
CA LYS A 60 -13.70 5.57 -4.62
C LYS A 60 -14.15 4.17 -4.99
N ALA A 61 -13.79 3.70 -6.19
CA ALA A 61 -14.06 2.34 -6.64
C ALA A 61 -13.48 1.30 -5.68
N PHE A 62 -12.28 1.57 -5.16
CA PHE A 62 -11.67 0.73 -4.15
C PHE A 62 -12.49 0.65 -2.87
N VAL A 63 -12.80 1.79 -2.24
CA VAL A 63 -13.56 1.83 -0.99
C VAL A 63 -14.95 1.22 -1.16
N LEU A 64 -15.65 1.52 -2.25
CA LEU A 64 -16.98 0.95 -2.52
C LEU A 64 -16.94 -0.57 -2.70
N SER A 65 -15.88 -1.10 -3.33
CA SER A 65 -15.73 -2.55 -3.46
C SER A 65 -15.45 -3.25 -2.12
N VAL A 66 -14.69 -2.61 -1.23
CA VAL A 66 -14.48 -3.12 0.13
C VAL A 66 -15.79 -3.08 0.91
N LEU A 67 -16.51 -1.95 0.85
CA LEU A 67 -17.82 -1.82 1.51
C LEU A 67 -18.83 -2.83 0.98
N TYR A 68 -18.82 -3.16 -0.31
CA TYR A 68 -19.70 -4.17 -0.91
C TYR A 68 -19.45 -5.57 -0.33
N ARG A 69 -18.20 -5.92 -0.02
CA ARG A 69 -17.84 -7.23 0.58
C ARG A 69 -18.19 -7.33 2.05
N HIS A 70 -18.13 -6.22 2.79
CA HIS A 70 -18.27 -6.19 4.25
C HIS A 70 -19.54 -5.46 4.72
N GLN A 71 -20.68 -5.63 4.03
CA GLN A 71 -21.94 -5.01 4.47
C GLN A 71 -22.56 -5.74 5.67
N PRO A 72 -23.02 -5.02 6.72
CA PRO A 72 -22.73 -3.62 7.06
C PRO A 72 -21.33 -3.46 7.67
N CYS A 73 -20.64 -2.35 7.38
CA CYS A 73 -19.25 -2.16 7.81
C CYS A 73 -19.16 -1.13 8.94
N GLU A 74 -18.48 -1.47 10.02
CA GLU A 74 -18.12 -0.49 11.06
C GLU A 74 -17.06 0.48 10.53
N VAL A 75 -17.21 1.78 10.80
CA VAL A 75 -16.24 2.81 10.39
C VAL A 75 -14.88 2.59 11.05
N GLY A 76 -14.84 2.08 12.29
CA GLY A 76 -13.60 1.76 13.00
C GLY A 76 -12.82 0.61 12.36
N ALA A 77 -13.54 -0.44 11.94
CA ALA A 77 -12.97 -1.64 11.33
C ALA A 77 -12.62 -1.47 9.84
N LEU A 78 -13.26 -0.54 9.13
CA LEU A 78 -13.10 -0.35 7.68
C LEU A 78 -11.64 -0.20 7.24
N TRP A 79 -10.81 0.51 8.01
CA TRP A 79 -9.39 0.65 7.69
C TRP A 79 -8.65 -0.69 7.70
N GLY A 80 -9.02 -1.60 8.62
CA GLY A 80 -8.48 -2.96 8.68
C GLY A 80 -8.76 -3.71 7.38
N HIS A 81 -10.03 -3.73 6.97
CA HIS A 81 -10.43 -4.37 5.71
C HIS A 81 -9.78 -3.75 4.47
N CYS A 82 -9.60 -2.42 4.43
CA CYS A 82 -8.85 -1.78 3.35
C CYS A 82 -7.38 -2.23 3.32
N VAL A 83 -6.75 -2.41 4.49
CA VAL A 83 -5.36 -2.88 4.60
C VAL A 83 -5.25 -4.38 4.41
N GLU A 84 -6.31 -5.17 4.49
CA GLU A 84 -6.27 -6.59 4.14
C GLU A 84 -6.30 -6.79 2.62
N ASP A 85 -6.85 -5.83 1.86
CA ASP A 85 -6.94 -5.93 0.41
C ASP A 85 -5.55 -5.76 -0.26
N PRO A 86 -5.15 -6.68 -1.16
CA PRO A 86 -3.85 -6.62 -1.84
C PRO A 86 -3.73 -5.42 -2.79
N GLN A 87 -4.85 -4.88 -3.27
CA GLN A 87 -4.89 -3.76 -4.22
C GLN A 87 -5.18 -2.43 -3.53
N ILE A 88 -4.64 -2.24 -2.32
CA ILE A 88 -4.79 -0.98 -1.60
C ILE A 88 -4.19 0.19 -2.41
N VAL A 89 -5.03 1.19 -2.68
CA VAL A 89 -4.66 2.45 -3.37
C VAL A 89 -4.64 3.65 -2.41
N LEU A 90 -5.08 3.45 -1.17
CA LEU A 90 -5.10 4.49 -0.13
C LEU A 90 -3.72 4.62 0.50
N ASP A 91 -3.37 5.82 0.96
CA ASP A 91 -2.07 6.08 1.61
C ASP A 91 -2.17 6.13 3.15
N SER A 92 -3.33 6.50 3.68
CA SER A 92 -3.54 6.81 5.09
C SER A 92 -5.03 6.84 5.46
N LYS A 93 -5.32 6.85 6.76
CA LYS A 93 -6.70 7.06 7.28
C LYS A 93 -7.29 8.41 6.88
N LEU A 94 -6.47 9.44 6.66
CA LEU A 94 -6.94 10.74 6.19
C LEU A 94 -7.52 10.64 4.78
N HIS A 95 -6.80 9.95 3.89
CA HIS A 95 -7.24 9.69 2.51
C HIS A 95 -8.52 8.84 2.49
N LEU A 96 -8.61 7.79 3.32
CA LEU A 96 -9.86 7.02 3.49
C LEU A 96 -11.03 7.94 3.87
N ARG A 97 -10.83 8.83 4.86
CA ARG A 97 -11.87 9.77 5.31
C ARG A 97 -12.31 10.72 4.21
N GLU A 98 -11.38 11.27 3.42
CA GLU A 98 -11.69 12.18 2.31
C GLU A 98 -12.48 11.46 1.20
N VAL A 99 -12.11 10.22 0.87
CA VAL A 99 -12.84 9.39 -0.10
C VAL A 99 -14.25 9.07 0.40
N LEU A 100 -14.40 8.72 1.68
CA LEU A 100 -15.71 8.49 2.29
C LEU A 100 -16.58 9.76 2.28
N GLN A 101 -15.99 10.92 2.58
CA GLN A 101 -16.69 12.20 2.53
C GLN A 101 -17.19 12.49 1.11
N GLN A 102 -16.36 12.26 0.10
CA GLN A 102 -16.73 12.42 -1.30
C GLN A 102 -17.83 11.42 -1.71
N ALA A 103 -17.67 10.14 -1.39
CA ALA A 103 -18.66 9.10 -1.67
C ALA A 103 -20.02 9.39 -1.02
N ARG A 104 -20.02 9.99 0.18
CA ARG A 104 -21.24 10.47 0.84
C ARG A 104 -21.87 11.63 0.09
N SER A 105 -21.08 12.62 -0.33
CA SER A 105 -21.61 13.77 -1.09
C SER A 105 -22.22 13.37 -2.44
N GLU A 106 -21.72 12.29 -3.03
CA GLU A 106 -22.25 11.72 -4.28
C GLU A 106 -23.44 10.77 -4.07
N GLY A 107 -23.80 10.47 -2.81
CA GLY A 107 -24.94 9.64 -2.44
C GLY A 107 -24.70 8.12 -2.47
N PHE A 108 -23.45 7.66 -2.58
CA PHE A 108 -23.14 6.22 -2.59
C PHE A 108 -23.25 5.57 -1.21
N ILE A 109 -22.92 6.31 -0.16
CA ILE A 109 -22.86 5.79 1.22
C ILE A 109 -23.72 6.62 2.18
N SER A 110 -24.30 5.94 3.17
CA SER A 110 -24.89 6.54 4.36
C SER A 110 -24.15 6.08 5.62
N PHE A 111 -24.18 6.93 6.65
CA PHE A 111 -23.67 6.60 7.97
C PHE A 111 -24.82 6.57 8.96
N GLU A 112 -24.97 5.44 9.64
CA GLU A 112 -26.01 5.22 10.64
C GLU A 112 -25.33 4.81 11.94
N MET A 113 -25.83 5.32 13.06
CA MET A 113 -25.33 4.93 14.37
C MET A 113 -26.19 3.77 14.87
N ASP A 114 -25.55 2.63 15.15
CA ASP A 114 -26.25 1.48 15.71
C ASP A 114 -26.75 1.82 17.13
N PRO A 115 -28.06 1.71 17.42
CA PRO A 115 -28.60 2.00 18.74
C PRO A 115 -28.09 1.04 19.83
N ILE A 116 -27.60 -0.15 19.47
CA ILE A 116 -27.15 -1.18 20.43
C ILE A 116 -25.67 -1.01 20.76
N THR A 117 -24.81 -1.03 19.74
CA THR A 117 -23.35 -0.95 19.93
C THR A 117 -22.82 0.48 20.03
N HIS A 118 -23.62 1.48 19.68
CA HIS A 118 -23.22 2.89 19.55
C HIS A 118 -22.03 3.09 18.58
N HIS A 119 -21.77 2.14 17.71
CA HIS A 119 -20.79 2.27 16.64
C HIS A 119 -21.41 2.89 15.40
N TRP A 120 -20.60 3.66 14.68
CA TRP A 120 -20.98 4.20 13.39
C TRP A 120 -20.81 3.11 12.33
N LEU A 121 -21.90 2.74 11.69
CA LEU A 121 -21.97 1.81 10.57
C LEU A 121 -22.03 2.58 9.26
N CYS A 122 -21.39 2.04 8.24
CA CYS A 122 -21.39 2.52 6.87
C CYS A 122 -22.21 1.57 6.00
N HIS A 123 -23.24 2.11 5.38
CA HIS A 123 -24.15 1.38 4.49
C HIS A 123 -24.04 1.91 3.06
N LEU A 124 -24.23 1.02 2.10
CA LEU A 124 -24.41 1.40 0.70
C LEU A 124 -25.86 1.82 0.47
N THR A 125 -26.06 2.98 -0.16
CA THR A 125 -27.40 3.49 -0.48
C THR A 125 -28.08 2.59 -1.51
N ARG A 126 -29.37 2.28 -1.30
CA ARG A 126 -30.14 1.40 -2.19
C ARG A 126 -30.19 1.91 -3.63
N GLU A 127 -30.33 3.22 -3.83
CA GLU A 127 -30.43 3.86 -5.14
C GLU A 127 -29.19 3.64 -6.02
N ARG A 128 -28.01 3.63 -5.38
CA ARG A 128 -26.71 3.49 -6.07
C ARG A 128 -26.12 2.09 -5.94
N TYR A 129 -26.84 1.14 -5.34
CA TYR A 129 -26.32 -0.20 -5.07
C TYR A 129 -25.98 -0.96 -6.36
N GLU A 130 -26.82 -0.83 -7.40
CA GLU A 130 -26.56 -1.50 -8.68
C GLU A 130 -25.35 -0.90 -9.41
N GLU A 131 -25.12 0.40 -9.29
CA GLU A 131 -23.90 1.05 -9.81
C GLU A 131 -22.64 0.51 -9.11
N VAL A 132 -22.70 0.36 -7.78
CA VAL A 132 -21.60 -0.25 -7.00
C VAL A 132 -21.37 -1.69 -7.42
N ARG A 133 -22.44 -2.47 -7.60
CA ARG A 133 -22.34 -3.86 -8.07
C ARG A 133 -21.68 -3.94 -9.44
N SER A 134 -22.13 -3.14 -10.40
CA SER A 134 -21.55 -3.08 -11.75
C SER A 134 -20.07 -2.69 -11.72
N LEU A 135 -19.70 -1.73 -10.86
CA LEU A 135 -18.32 -1.33 -10.65
C LEU A 135 -17.47 -2.49 -10.10
N VAL A 136 -17.96 -3.21 -9.09
CA VAL A 136 -17.24 -4.37 -8.52
C VAL A 136 -17.06 -5.47 -9.57
N VAL A 137 -18.09 -5.76 -10.36
CA VAL A 137 -18.02 -6.75 -11.46
C VAL A 137 -16.99 -6.33 -12.51
N THR A 138 -17.02 -5.06 -12.94
CA THR A 138 -16.08 -4.52 -13.94
C THR A 138 -14.64 -4.59 -13.41
N ARG A 139 -14.43 -4.22 -12.15
CA ARG A 139 -13.13 -4.32 -11.50
C ARG A 139 -12.63 -5.76 -11.46
N ASN A 140 -13.45 -6.70 -10.99
CA ASN A 140 -13.07 -8.11 -10.89
C ASN A 140 -12.78 -8.72 -12.27
N SER A 141 -13.59 -8.38 -13.28
CA SER A 141 -13.37 -8.82 -14.66
C SER A 141 -12.03 -8.32 -15.21
N GLY A 142 -11.64 -7.07 -14.93
CA GLY A 142 -10.33 -6.54 -15.31
C GLY A 142 -9.16 -7.31 -14.66
N ILE A 143 -9.31 -7.71 -13.39
CA ILE A 143 -8.33 -8.54 -12.68
C ILE A 143 -8.26 -9.94 -13.30
N GLU A 144 -9.41 -10.57 -13.53
CA GLU A 144 -9.48 -11.89 -14.14
C GLU A 144 -8.86 -11.91 -15.54
N GLN A 145 -9.09 -10.89 -16.36
CA GLN A 145 -8.48 -10.78 -17.68
C GLN A 145 -6.95 -10.72 -17.59
N GLY A 146 -6.40 -9.99 -16.62
CA GLY A 146 -4.96 -9.96 -16.35
C GLY A 146 -4.41 -11.31 -15.87
N LEU A 147 -5.23 -12.11 -15.18
CA LEU A 147 -4.85 -13.44 -14.67
C LEU A 147 -5.03 -14.55 -15.70
N LYS A 148 -5.99 -14.45 -16.64
CA LYS A 148 -6.26 -15.44 -17.69
C LYS A 148 -5.09 -15.66 -18.66
N GLN A 149 -4.12 -14.75 -18.68
CA GLN A 149 -2.86 -14.94 -19.42
C GLN A 149 -1.88 -15.90 -18.71
N ARG A 150 -2.23 -16.42 -17.52
CA ARG A 150 -1.38 -17.31 -16.73
C ARG A 150 -1.80 -18.78 -16.89
N PRO A 151 -0.84 -19.73 -16.82
CA PRO A 151 -1.06 -21.15 -17.12
C PRO A 151 -1.99 -21.90 -16.13
N ALA A 152 -2.42 -21.27 -15.04
CA ALA A 152 -3.24 -21.90 -13.99
C ALA A 152 -4.76 -21.62 -14.12
N ALA A 153 -5.22 -21.14 -15.28
CA ALA A 153 -6.63 -20.80 -15.48
C ALA A 153 -7.59 -21.97 -15.22
N ASP A 154 -7.21 -23.20 -15.61
CA ASP A 154 -8.04 -24.39 -15.43
C ASP A 154 -8.21 -24.78 -13.95
N GLU A 155 -7.15 -24.63 -13.14
CA GLU A 155 -7.20 -24.86 -11.70
C GLU A 155 -8.16 -23.86 -11.02
N THR A 156 -8.08 -22.59 -11.42
CA THR A 156 -9.00 -21.57 -10.88
C THR A 156 -10.46 -21.82 -11.26
N ALA A 157 -10.72 -22.32 -12.48
CA ALA A 157 -12.07 -22.71 -12.89
C ALA A 157 -12.61 -23.91 -12.10
N ASN A 158 -11.73 -24.86 -11.75
CA ASN A 158 -12.09 -25.98 -10.87
C ASN A 158 -12.43 -25.50 -9.45
N LEU A 159 -11.66 -24.57 -8.90
CA LEU A 159 -11.93 -23.97 -7.59
C LEU A 159 -13.27 -23.22 -7.57
N SER A 160 -13.58 -22.45 -8.62
CA SER A 160 -14.86 -21.74 -8.74
C SER A 160 -16.05 -22.71 -8.78
N ARG A 161 -15.96 -23.78 -9.59
CA ARG A 161 -17.01 -24.83 -9.63
C ARG A 161 -17.16 -25.54 -8.29
N GLY A 162 -16.04 -25.83 -7.62
CA GLY A 162 -16.04 -26.39 -6.27
C GLY A 162 -16.76 -25.49 -5.28
N PHE A 163 -16.54 -24.17 -5.34
CA PHE A 163 -17.22 -23.20 -4.50
C PHE A 163 -18.73 -23.13 -4.78
N GLU A 164 -19.15 -23.14 -6.04
CA GLU A 164 -20.57 -23.10 -6.40
C GLU A 164 -21.35 -24.30 -5.84
N ALA A 165 -20.73 -25.48 -5.84
CA ALA A 165 -21.31 -26.72 -5.34
C ALA A 165 -21.39 -26.83 -3.80
N MET A 166 -20.75 -25.93 -3.04
CA MET A 166 -20.78 -25.97 -1.57
C MET A 166 -22.11 -25.48 -0.97
N ASP A 167 -22.45 -26.01 0.20
CA ASP A 167 -23.55 -25.52 1.04
C ASP A 167 -23.30 -24.10 1.57
N GLN A 168 -24.37 -23.39 1.94
CA GLN A 168 -24.27 -21.99 2.39
C GLN A 168 -23.42 -21.81 3.65
N GLU A 169 -23.51 -22.72 4.63
CA GLU A 169 -22.69 -22.63 5.85
C GLU A 169 -21.21 -22.89 5.55
N THR A 170 -20.93 -23.89 4.72
CA THR A 170 -19.57 -24.20 4.25
C THR A 170 -18.98 -23.03 3.46
N LYS A 171 -19.78 -22.36 2.62
CA LYS A 171 -19.37 -21.14 1.90
C LYS A 171 -18.94 -20.02 2.84
N LYS A 172 -19.64 -19.80 3.95
CA LYS A 172 -19.26 -18.78 4.95
C LYS A 172 -17.91 -19.09 5.59
N ARG A 173 -17.72 -20.32 6.09
CA ARG A 173 -16.43 -20.74 6.68
C ARG A 173 -15.30 -20.71 5.66
N HIS A 174 -15.59 -21.09 4.42
CA HIS A 174 -14.63 -21.01 3.32
C HIS A 174 -14.23 -19.56 3.03
N LEU A 175 -15.19 -18.64 3.01
CA LEU A 175 -14.94 -17.21 2.83
C LEU A 175 -14.06 -16.64 3.94
N GLU A 176 -14.35 -16.96 5.21
CA GLU A 176 -13.52 -16.53 6.35
C GLU A 176 -12.06 -17.01 6.19
N ARG A 177 -11.88 -18.28 5.86
CA ARG A 177 -10.54 -18.84 5.61
C ARG A 177 -9.83 -18.17 4.43
N LEU A 178 -10.55 -17.91 3.33
CA LEU A 178 -9.99 -17.21 2.18
C LEU A 178 -9.58 -15.78 2.55
N THR A 179 -10.37 -15.07 3.36
CA THR A 179 -10.02 -13.72 3.78
C THR A 179 -8.76 -13.68 4.63
N GLU A 180 -8.58 -14.65 5.53
CA GLU A 180 -7.36 -14.77 6.34
C GLU A 180 -6.13 -15.06 5.45
N GLN A 181 -6.26 -16.01 4.51
CA GLN A 181 -5.20 -16.34 3.56
C GLN A 181 -4.83 -15.15 2.67
N ILE A 182 -5.84 -14.38 2.21
CA ILE A 182 -5.60 -13.16 1.41
C ILE A 182 -4.83 -12.13 2.24
N ALA A 183 -5.18 -11.93 3.51
CA ALA A 183 -4.49 -10.98 4.38
C ALA A 183 -3.02 -11.37 4.62
N GLU A 184 -2.75 -12.66 4.82
CA GLU A 184 -1.40 -13.19 4.96
C GLU A 184 -0.58 -12.97 3.68
N VAL A 185 -1.12 -13.36 2.52
CA VAL A 185 -0.47 -13.19 1.22
C VAL A 185 -0.27 -11.71 0.90
N ALA A 186 -1.25 -10.84 1.16
CA ALA A 186 -1.12 -9.40 0.95
C ALA A 186 -0.01 -8.80 1.82
N THR A 187 0.09 -9.22 3.07
CA THR A 187 1.17 -8.80 3.98
C THR A 187 2.53 -9.27 3.48
N HIS A 188 2.63 -10.52 3.02
CA HIS A 188 3.87 -11.05 2.46
C HIS A 188 4.27 -10.32 1.17
N LEU A 189 3.36 -10.15 0.22
CA LEU A 189 3.60 -9.44 -1.05
C LEU A 189 4.06 -8.00 -0.84
N ARG A 190 3.56 -7.30 0.18
CA ARG A 190 3.98 -5.92 0.50
C ARG A 190 5.45 -5.75 0.85
N HIS A 191 6.13 -6.83 1.23
CA HIS A 191 7.57 -6.81 1.45
C HIS A 191 8.35 -6.70 0.13
N PHE A 192 7.79 -7.24 -0.96
CA PHE A 192 8.41 -7.33 -2.29
C PHE A 192 7.89 -6.27 -3.26
N GLN A 193 6.61 -5.93 -3.17
CA GLN A 193 5.93 -5.04 -4.10
C GLN A 193 5.14 -4.01 -3.34
N ARG A 194 5.10 -2.79 -3.87
CA ARG A 194 4.28 -1.74 -3.28
C ARG A 194 3.62 -0.90 -4.35
N THR A 195 2.38 -0.50 -4.07
CA THR A 195 1.73 0.58 -4.79
C THR A 195 2.37 1.92 -4.43
N GLU A 196 2.97 2.57 -5.42
CA GLU A 196 3.42 3.95 -5.38
C GLU A 196 2.38 4.86 -6.02
N ILE A 197 2.09 5.99 -5.35
CA ILE A 197 1.18 7.03 -5.80
C ILE A 197 2.01 8.23 -6.19
N ASP A 198 1.84 8.70 -7.40
CA ASP A 198 2.54 9.88 -7.90
C ASP A 198 1.50 10.92 -8.37
N TYR A 199 1.89 12.18 -8.34
CA TYR A 199 0.96 13.29 -8.53
C TYR A 199 1.58 14.50 -9.22
N LEU A 200 0.77 15.15 -10.06
CA LEU A 200 1.13 16.41 -10.72
C LEU A 200 0.01 17.45 -10.51
N PRO A 201 0.29 18.61 -9.91
CA PRO A 201 -0.67 19.70 -9.86
C PRO A 201 -0.90 20.30 -11.24
N TYR A 202 -2.14 20.67 -11.53
CA TYR A 202 -2.54 21.42 -12.72
C TYR A 202 -3.67 22.39 -12.37
N THR A 203 -3.91 23.36 -13.25
CA THR A 203 -5.02 24.31 -13.11
C THR A 203 -6.05 24.01 -14.17
N ASP A 204 -7.32 23.87 -13.76
CA ASP A 204 -8.42 23.68 -14.70
C ASP A 204 -8.79 25.00 -15.41
N LEU A 205 -9.69 24.91 -16.39
CA LEU A 205 -10.19 26.08 -17.13
C LEU A 205 -10.92 27.10 -16.22
N ASN A 206 -11.36 26.67 -15.04
CA ASN A 206 -12.04 27.51 -14.05
C ASN A 206 -11.05 28.20 -13.10
N GLY A 207 -9.74 27.99 -13.27
CA GLY A 207 -8.70 28.56 -12.40
C GLY A 207 -8.51 27.82 -11.07
N LYS A 208 -9.13 26.65 -10.88
CA LYS A 208 -8.98 25.82 -9.68
C LYS A 208 -7.78 24.89 -9.85
N VAL A 209 -6.93 24.85 -8.81
CA VAL A 209 -5.80 23.92 -8.75
C VAL A 209 -6.31 22.53 -8.36
N ASN A 210 -6.06 21.55 -9.21
CA ASN A 210 -6.36 20.15 -9.00
C ASN A 210 -5.07 19.32 -9.16
N PHE A 211 -5.15 18.02 -8.88
CA PHE A 211 -4.02 17.10 -8.98
C PHE A 211 -4.41 15.93 -9.88
N MET A 212 -3.53 15.59 -10.82
CA MET A 212 -3.58 14.34 -11.56
C MET A 212 -2.81 13.30 -10.76
N TRP A 213 -3.38 12.11 -10.60
CA TRP A 213 -2.81 11.02 -9.82
C TRP A 213 -2.60 9.80 -10.70
N TRP A 214 -1.48 9.11 -10.53
CA TRP A 214 -1.24 7.80 -11.12
C TRP A 214 -0.70 6.82 -10.08
N TYR A 215 -1.01 5.54 -10.32
CA TYR A 215 -0.76 4.45 -9.40
C TYR A 215 0.09 3.41 -10.10
N GLU A 216 1.28 3.15 -9.57
CA GLU A 216 2.24 2.21 -10.13
C GLU A 216 2.56 1.13 -9.10
N THR A 217 2.74 -0.11 -9.53
CA THR A 217 3.29 -1.15 -8.64
C THR A 217 4.79 -1.22 -8.88
N VAL A 218 5.57 -1.01 -7.82
CA VAL A 218 7.02 -1.00 -7.86
C VAL A 218 7.56 -2.11 -6.99
N ASP A 219 8.51 -2.87 -7.54
CA ASP A 219 9.25 -3.88 -6.78
C ASP A 219 10.27 -3.21 -5.85
N THR A 220 10.23 -3.55 -4.57
CA THR A 220 11.18 -3.06 -3.58
C THR A 220 12.51 -3.78 -3.77
N LYS A 221 13.55 -3.04 -4.18
CA LYS A 221 14.91 -3.58 -4.43
C LYS A 221 15.54 -4.34 -3.24
N THR A 222 15.00 -4.20 -2.04
CA THR A 222 15.43 -4.91 -0.83
C THR A 222 15.19 -6.41 -0.85
N ALA A 223 14.39 -6.93 -1.79
CA ALA A 223 13.97 -8.33 -1.78
C ALA A 223 14.42 -9.16 -3.00
N LEU A 224 15.17 -8.57 -3.94
CA LEU A 224 15.83 -9.35 -4.98
C LEU A 224 17.15 -9.88 -4.40
N PRO A 225 17.44 -11.20 -4.47
CA PRO A 225 18.81 -11.66 -4.25
C PRO A 225 19.74 -10.88 -5.20
N PRO A 226 20.97 -10.53 -4.77
CA PRO A 226 21.89 -9.80 -5.62
C PRO A 226 22.00 -10.52 -6.96
N SER A 227 21.82 -9.79 -8.07
CA SER A 227 22.06 -10.35 -9.39
C SER A 227 23.51 -10.85 -9.43
N ASN A 228 23.70 -12.04 -10.01
CA ASN A 228 25.01 -12.69 -10.14
C ASN A 228 26.06 -11.83 -10.88
N ASP A 229 25.66 -10.71 -11.51
CA ASP A 229 26.56 -9.74 -12.12
C ASP A 229 27.54 -9.08 -11.12
N ALA A 230 27.25 -9.13 -9.81
CA ALA A 230 28.16 -8.65 -8.78
C ALA A 230 29.21 -9.70 -8.34
N MET A 231 29.02 -10.99 -8.65
CA MET A 231 30.01 -12.04 -8.37
C MET A 231 31.09 -12.13 -9.46
N ASP A 232 30.79 -11.75 -10.71
CA ASP A 232 31.76 -11.83 -11.81
C ASP A 232 32.89 -10.80 -11.71
N LYS A 233 32.61 -9.62 -11.14
CA LYS A 233 33.65 -8.59 -10.92
C LYS A 233 34.66 -8.95 -9.84
N HIS A 234 34.29 -9.80 -8.88
CA HIS A 234 35.23 -10.23 -7.84
C HIS A 234 36.13 -11.39 -8.28
N LEU A 235 35.75 -12.11 -9.34
CA LEU A 235 36.57 -13.19 -9.91
C LEU A 235 37.61 -12.65 -10.89
N GLU A 236 37.31 -11.63 -11.71
CA GLU A 236 38.29 -11.05 -12.64
C GLU A 236 39.46 -10.32 -11.96
N GLU A 237 39.24 -9.66 -10.82
CA GLU A 237 40.35 -9.01 -10.07
C GLU A 237 41.22 -10.01 -9.29
N SER A 238 40.75 -11.25 -9.09
CA SER A 238 41.48 -12.27 -8.32
C SER A 238 42.47 -13.10 -9.14
N TYR A 239 42.42 -13.03 -10.47
CA TYR A 239 43.31 -13.79 -11.37
C TYR A 239 44.37 -12.95 -12.09
N ALA A 240 44.47 -11.65 -11.81
CA ALA A 240 45.53 -10.80 -12.35
C ALA A 240 46.74 -10.71 -11.37
N ASN A 241 47.73 -11.57 -11.63
CA ASN A 241 49.16 -11.50 -11.24
C ASN A 241 49.59 -11.91 -9.80
N PRO A 242 50.16 -13.12 -9.64
CA PRO A 242 51.09 -13.42 -8.57
C PRO A 242 52.52 -13.57 -9.14
N THR A 243 53.18 -12.50 -9.55
CA THR A 243 54.63 -12.56 -9.84
C THR A 243 55.33 -11.20 -9.71
N THR A 244 55.49 -10.70 -8.48
CA THR A 244 56.67 -9.89 -8.04
C THR A 244 56.53 -9.45 -6.58
N ARG A 245 56.77 -10.37 -5.63
CA ARG A 245 57.19 -10.01 -4.26
C ARG A 245 58.11 -11.10 -3.69
N TYR A 246 59.32 -11.13 -4.22
CA TYR A 246 60.47 -11.80 -3.62
C TYR A 246 61.69 -11.00 -4.02
N ILE A 247 62.00 -9.91 -3.30
CA ILE A 247 63.35 -9.46 -2.88
C ILE A 247 63.14 -8.31 -1.89
N GLN A 248 63.01 -8.61 -0.61
CA GLN A 248 63.44 -7.73 0.50
C GLN A 248 63.24 -8.53 1.78
N ASP A 249 64.22 -9.40 2.06
CA ASP A 249 64.59 -9.81 3.43
C ASP A 249 65.75 -10.78 3.30
N LYS A 250 66.95 -10.20 3.12
CA LYS A 250 68.19 -10.86 3.50
C LYS A 250 68.99 -9.92 4.37
N SER A 251 69.03 -10.30 5.65
CA SER A 251 70.21 -10.29 6.52
C SER A 251 70.83 -8.92 6.80
N ASN A 252 70.24 -8.23 7.78
CA ASN A 252 70.98 -7.35 8.67
C ASN A 252 71.08 -8.07 10.02
N GLU A 253 72.12 -8.89 10.21
CA GLU A 253 72.59 -9.36 11.52
C GLU A 253 73.97 -10.03 11.35
N GLY A 254 75.01 -9.41 11.91
CA GLY A 254 76.39 -9.88 11.89
C GLY A 254 77.27 -9.03 12.82
N SER A 255 77.43 -9.53 14.05
CA SER A 255 78.17 -8.98 15.19
C SER A 255 79.68 -8.77 15.01
N GLN A 256 80.18 -7.81 15.79
CA GLN A 256 81.42 -7.80 16.59
C GLN A 256 82.65 -8.57 16.11
N GLY A 257 83.76 -7.83 16.01
CA GLY A 257 85.15 -8.28 15.90
C GLY A 257 86.06 -7.09 15.62
#